data_AF-A0A2V3W179-F1
#
_entry.id   AF-A0A2V3W179-F1
#
_cell.length_a   1.000
_cell.length_b   1.000
_cell.length_c   1.000
_cell.angle_alpha   90.00
_cell.angle_beta   90.00
_cell.angle_gamma   90.00
#
_symmetry.space_group_name_H-M   'P 1'
#
loop_
_entity.id
_entity.type
_entity.pdbx_description
1 polymer ?
#
loop_
_entity_poly.entity_id
_entity_poly.type
_entity_poly.pdbx_seq_one_letter_code
_entity_poly.pdbx_strand_id
1 'polypeptide(L)'
;MSVRSFISAELYLNSFGITIQQAQEFISLNIKDPRTIFEVAYEYGVTTAMLSEITDYPKDIVKEYFNTINKDGKSLDGKSILVNSDLGSLEQLVNFNSKTDILSNVALRDGVQKILLRDENEQNPPFSLFYDPTFMPEGRDRQKNGSYDAEELGVGNLGTVSATNESLESLFYGSLINMFSAIDESEWNQITALRTADDSTEGYYGLLLTSLQSPSSMVWSDEKMAMMVQDEASYIIEKHWTHGEVLVGILDHSFLGLATA
;
A
#
# COMPACT_ATOMS: atom_id res chain seq x y z
N MET A 1 -5.93 -1.03 13.59
CA MET A 1 -5.71 -2.33 12.94
C MET A 1 -4.29 -2.76 13.25
N SER A 2 -4.06 -4.03 13.62
CA SER A 2 -2.72 -4.57 13.75
C SER A 2 -2.29 -5.00 12.35
N VAL A 3 -1.31 -4.31 11.76
CA VAL A 3 -0.70 -4.76 10.52
C VAL A 3 -0.06 -6.13 10.80
N ARG A 4 -0.31 -7.09 9.91
CA ARG A 4 0.30 -8.42 9.99
C ARG A 4 1.80 -8.25 9.79
N SER A 5 2.61 -8.85 10.67
CA SER A 5 4.07 -8.86 10.45
C SER A 5 4.37 -9.85 9.33
N PHE A 6 5.00 -9.40 8.25
CA PHE A 6 5.32 -10.23 7.09
C PHE A 6 6.75 -10.75 7.09
N ILE A 7 7.65 -10.05 7.80
CA ILE A 7 9.07 -10.40 7.90
C ILE A 7 9.53 -10.45 9.35
N SER A 8 10.56 -11.26 9.62
CA SER A 8 11.23 -11.27 10.92
C SER A 8 12.25 -10.13 11.02
N ALA A 9 12.54 -9.70 12.24
CA ALA A 9 13.57 -8.71 12.54
C ALA A 9 14.95 -9.15 12.02
N GLU A 10 15.25 -10.45 12.07
CA GLU A 10 16.54 -10.97 11.61
C GLU A 10 16.72 -10.77 10.10
N LEU A 11 15.71 -11.12 9.30
CA LEU A 11 15.76 -10.93 7.85
C LEU A 11 15.84 -9.44 7.49
N TYR A 12 15.07 -8.60 8.20
CA TYR A 12 15.06 -7.16 7.98
C TYR A 12 16.43 -6.52 8.26
N LEU A 13 16.99 -6.75 9.45
CA LEU A 13 18.28 -6.18 9.85
C LEU A 13 19.43 -6.67 8.97
N ASN A 14 19.39 -7.93 8.53
CA ASN A 14 20.38 -8.48 7.61
C ASN A 14 20.42 -7.73 6.27
N SER A 15 19.30 -7.13 5.81
CA SER A 15 19.30 -6.29 4.60
C SER A 15 20.17 -5.03 4.75
N PHE A 16 20.38 -4.57 5.99
CA PHE A 16 21.30 -3.48 6.35
C PHE A 16 22.69 -3.99 6.77
N GLY A 17 22.94 -5.30 6.72
CA GLY A 17 24.18 -5.91 7.22
C GLY A 17 24.33 -5.89 8.74
N ILE A 18 23.21 -5.78 9.48
CA ILE A 18 23.17 -5.73 10.95
C ILE A 18 22.67 -7.08 11.49
N THR A 19 23.34 -7.61 12.51
CA THR A 19 22.88 -8.84 13.18
C THR A 19 21.92 -8.52 14.33
N ILE A 20 21.08 -9.51 14.72
CA ILE A 20 20.23 -9.41 15.91
C ILE A 20 21.06 -9.07 17.15
N GLN A 21 22.24 -9.68 17.30
CA GLN A 21 23.11 -9.41 18.44
C GLN A 21 23.58 -7.95 18.48
N GLN A 22 23.96 -7.37 17.33
CA GLN A 22 24.34 -5.96 17.26
C GLN A 22 23.17 -5.03 17.61
N ALA A 23 21.96 -5.37 17.18
CA ALA A 23 20.75 -4.62 17.53
C ALA A 23 20.44 -4.73 19.05
N GLN A 24 20.56 -5.92 19.64
CA GLN A 24 20.40 -6.14 21.08
C GLN A 24 21.43 -5.36 21.92
N GLU A 25 22.70 -5.35 21.47
CA GLU A 25 23.77 -4.59 22.12
C GLU A 25 23.49 -3.09 22.05
N PHE A 26 23.06 -2.57 20.89
CA PHE A 26 22.65 -1.18 20.73
C PHE A 26 21.51 -0.81 21.69
N ILE A 27 20.45 -1.62 21.76
CA ILE A 27 19.31 -1.39 22.67
C ILE A 27 19.77 -1.42 24.13
N SER A 28 20.60 -2.39 24.50
CA SER A 28 21.10 -2.55 25.88
C SER A 28 21.94 -1.35 26.31
N LEU A 29 22.79 -0.82 25.42
CA LEU A 29 23.62 0.37 25.68
C LEU A 29 22.77 1.63 25.84
N ASN A 30 21.62 1.71 25.15
CA ASN A 30 20.74 2.88 25.13
C ASN A 30 19.45 2.70 25.94
N ILE A 31 19.33 1.67 26.78
CA ILE A 31 18.07 1.32 27.46
C ILE A 31 17.55 2.42 28.41
N LYS A 32 18.41 3.35 28.83
CA LYS A 32 18.05 4.52 29.65
C LYS A 32 17.71 5.76 28.82
N ASP A 33 17.87 5.67 27.50
CA ASP A 33 17.56 6.71 26.53
C ASP A 33 16.55 6.18 25.49
N PRO A 34 15.27 6.05 25.87
CA PRO A 34 14.20 5.64 24.96
C PRO A 34 14.10 6.50 23.69
N ARG A 35 14.54 7.76 23.73
CA ARG A 35 14.50 8.65 22.56
C ARG A 35 15.47 8.18 21.49
N THR A 36 16.70 7.85 21.88
CA THR A 36 17.71 7.34 20.94
C THR A 36 17.25 6.03 20.28
N ILE A 37 16.66 5.11 21.05
CA ILE A 37 16.13 3.86 20.48
C ILE A 37 14.97 4.15 19.52
N PHE A 38 14.04 5.01 19.91
CA PHE A 38 12.91 5.38 19.06
C PHE A 38 13.36 6.04 17.76
N GLU A 39 14.27 7.01 17.82
CA GLU A 39 14.75 7.76 16.66
C GLU A 39 15.50 6.85 15.69
N VAL A 40 16.37 5.96 16.19
CA VAL A 40 17.06 4.98 15.33
C VAL A 40 16.08 3.96 14.76
N ALA A 41 15.15 3.43 15.56
CA ALA A 41 14.13 2.52 15.06
C ALA A 41 13.30 3.17 13.94
N TYR A 42 12.87 4.42 14.15
CA TYR A 42 12.13 5.19 13.15
C TYR A 42 12.96 5.49 11.90
N GLU A 43 14.25 5.81 12.04
CA GLU A 43 15.14 6.12 10.93
C GLU A 43 15.51 4.89 10.08
N TYR A 44 15.40 3.69 10.66
CA TYR A 44 15.71 2.42 10.03
C TYR A 44 14.46 1.57 9.78
N GLY A 45 13.24 2.09 9.94
CA GLY A 45 12.01 1.34 9.66
C GLY A 45 11.76 0.14 10.58
N VAL A 46 12.44 0.09 11.73
CA VAL A 46 12.28 -1.02 12.68
C VAL A 46 10.96 -0.83 13.43
N THR A 47 10.01 -1.73 13.15
CA THR A 47 8.67 -1.70 13.75
C THR A 47 8.69 -2.14 15.22
N THR A 48 7.59 -1.93 15.94
CA THR A 48 7.45 -2.46 17.31
C THR A 48 7.41 -3.99 17.32
N ALA A 49 6.98 -4.61 16.22
CA ALA A 49 7.03 -6.06 16.06
C ALA A 49 8.48 -6.55 16.00
N MET A 50 9.32 -5.89 15.20
CA MET A 50 10.73 -6.23 15.10
C MET A 50 11.46 -5.96 16.41
N LEU A 51 11.19 -4.83 17.07
CA LEU A 51 11.76 -4.55 18.39
C LEU A 51 11.37 -5.62 19.42
N SER A 52 10.12 -6.08 19.39
CA SER A 52 9.64 -7.17 20.24
C SER A 52 10.43 -8.46 20.02
N GLU A 53 10.71 -8.82 18.75
CA GLU A 53 11.56 -9.97 18.40
C GLU A 53 13.02 -9.78 18.83
N ILE A 54 13.60 -8.59 18.63
CA ILE A 54 14.99 -8.29 18.99
C ILE A 54 15.18 -8.40 20.50
N THR A 55 14.25 -7.85 21.29
CA THR A 55 14.42 -7.75 22.75
C THR A 55 13.79 -8.88 23.55
N ASP A 56 13.00 -9.75 22.89
CA ASP A 56 12.17 -10.78 23.54
C ASP A 56 11.17 -10.19 24.57
N TYR A 57 10.74 -8.95 24.35
CA TYR A 57 9.69 -8.29 25.14
C TYR A 57 8.38 -8.26 24.36
N PRO A 58 7.21 -8.41 25.00
CA PRO A 58 5.93 -8.29 24.32
C PRO A 58 5.77 -6.92 23.63
N LYS A 59 5.12 -6.89 22.45
CA LYS A 59 4.88 -5.65 21.69
C LYS A 59 4.24 -4.53 22.53
N ASP A 60 3.31 -4.86 23.41
CA ASP A 60 2.66 -3.87 24.28
C ASP A 60 3.65 -3.22 25.25
N ILE A 61 4.62 -3.99 25.78
CA ILE A 61 5.68 -3.46 26.63
C ILE A 61 6.64 -2.56 25.83
N VAL A 62 6.97 -2.94 24.59
CA VAL A 62 7.77 -2.10 23.69
C VAL A 62 7.04 -0.78 23.39
N LYS A 63 5.73 -0.82 23.17
CA LYS A 63 4.92 0.38 22.94
C LYS A 63 4.88 1.27 24.19
N GLU A 64 4.66 0.68 25.36
CA GLU A 64 4.65 1.39 26.63
C GLU A 64 6.00 2.02 26.97
N TYR A 65 7.11 1.38 26.59
CA TYR A 65 8.46 1.90 26.81
C TYR A 65 8.65 3.30 26.20
N PHE A 66 8.10 3.55 25.01
CA PHE A 66 8.18 4.86 24.34
C PHE A 66 7.19 5.91 24.86
N ASN A 67 6.16 5.51 25.61
CA ASN A 67 5.26 6.47 26.26
C ASN A 67 6.01 7.36 27.27
N THR A 68 7.13 6.88 27.82
CA THR A 68 8.00 7.65 28.74
C THR A 68 8.56 8.94 28.14
N ILE A 69 8.62 9.04 26.80
CA ILE A 69 9.09 10.22 26.06
C ILE A 69 7.97 10.91 25.28
N ASN A 70 6.70 10.63 25.60
CA ASN A 70 5.52 11.11 24.87
C ASN A 70 5.55 10.76 23.36
N LYS A 71 6.13 9.61 23.00
CA LYS A 71 6.05 9.05 21.65
C LYS A 71 5.13 7.84 21.66
N ASP A 72 4.17 7.81 20.73
CA ASP A 72 3.35 6.63 20.52
C ASP A 72 4.16 5.59 19.75
N GLY A 73 4.45 4.44 20.37
CA GLY A 73 5.17 3.34 19.71
C GLY A 73 4.52 2.89 18.39
N LYS A 74 3.20 3.08 18.22
CA LYS A 74 2.50 2.81 16.95
C LYS A 74 3.04 3.62 15.77
N SER A 75 3.70 4.76 16.01
CA SER A 75 4.33 5.53 14.95
C SER A 75 5.57 4.86 14.34
N LEU A 76 6.12 3.82 15.00
CA LEU A 76 7.13 2.93 14.40
C LEU A 76 6.53 1.85 13.50
N ASP A 77 5.28 1.45 13.77
CA ASP A 77 4.60 0.43 12.94
C ASP A 77 4.15 1.00 11.59
N GLY A 78 4.28 2.32 11.40
CA GLY A 78 4.11 2.99 10.11
C GLY A 78 2.75 2.72 9.43
N LYS A 79 2.69 3.11 8.17
CA LYS A 79 1.67 2.64 7.23
C LYS A 79 2.41 2.12 6.01
N SER A 80 1.97 0.98 5.51
CA SER A 80 2.49 0.35 4.32
C SER A 80 2.12 1.18 3.07
N ILE A 81 2.98 1.13 2.05
CA ILE A 81 2.86 1.97 0.86
C ILE A 81 1.82 1.47 -0.14
N LEU A 82 1.59 0.15 -0.23
CA LEU A 82 0.54 -0.39 -1.10
C LEU A 82 -0.78 -0.55 -0.37
N VAL A 83 -0.79 -1.33 0.71
CA VAL A 83 -2.02 -1.78 1.36
C VAL A 83 -1.87 -1.82 2.87
N ASN A 84 -2.83 -1.28 3.62
CA ASN A 84 -2.84 -1.24 5.08
C ASN A 84 -3.91 -2.14 5.73
N SER A 85 -4.68 -2.88 4.93
CA SER A 85 -5.64 -3.90 5.38
C SER A 85 -5.09 -5.32 5.21
N ASP A 86 -5.67 -6.30 5.93
CA ASP A 86 -5.35 -7.71 5.72
C ASP A 86 -6.14 -8.24 4.53
N LEU A 87 -5.45 -8.46 3.40
CA LEU A 87 -6.08 -8.92 2.16
C LEU A 87 -6.51 -10.39 2.19
N GLY A 88 -6.00 -11.20 3.12
CA GLY A 88 -6.27 -12.63 3.16
C GLY A 88 -6.03 -13.31 1.80
N SER A 89 -7.06 -13.94 1.23
CA SER A 89 -6.97 -14.61 -0.07
C SER A 89 -6.87 -13.67 -1.27
N LEU A 90 -7.19 -12.39 -1.11
CA LEU A 90 -7.12 -11.39 -2.19
C LEU A 90 -5.69 -10.88 -2.45
N GLU A 91 -4.75 -11.20 -1.56
CA GLU A 91 -3.34 -10.80 -1.68
C GLU A 91 -2.72 -11.20 -3.02
N GLN A 92 -3.16 -12.33 -3.60
CA GLN A 92 -2.74 -12.81 -4.92
C GLN A 92 -3.07 -11.86 -6.09
N LEU A 93 -4.00 -10.92 -5.90
CA LEU A 93 -4.35 -9.91 -6.90
C LEU A 93 -3.30 -8.81 -6.97
N VAL A 94 -2.50 -8.62 -5.90
CA VAL A 94 -1.43 -7.62 -5.87
C VAL A 94 -0.23 -8.16 -6.64
N ASN A 95 0.02 -7.61 -7.83
CA ASN A 95 1.12 -8.05 -8.69
C ASN A 95 1.55 -6.97 -9.68
N PHE A 96 2.74 -7.15 -10.27
CA PHE A 96 3.26 -6.28 -11.31
C PHE A 96 2.45 -6.41 -12.60
N ASN A 97 2.23 -5.28 -13.27
CA ASN A 97 1.75 -5.27 -14.63
C ASN A 97 2.77 -5.92 -15.57
N SER A 98 2.33 -6.95 -16.28
CA SER A 98 3.10 -7.64 -17.33
C SER A 98 2.50 -7.44 -18.73
N LYS A 99 1.46 -6.60 -18.85
CA LYS A 99 0.75 -6.36 -20.09
C LYS A 99 1.50 -5.36 -20.99
N THR A 100 1.20 -5.41 -22.28
CA THR A 100 1.78 -4.55 -23.31
C THR A 100 0.69 -3.71 -23.97
N ASP A 101 1.09 -2.92 -24.99
CA ASP A 101 0.18 -2.14 -25.81
C ASP A 101 -0.69 -1.19 -24.98
N ILE A 102 -2.01 -1.19 -25.20
CA ILE A 102 -2.96 -0.30 -24.50
C ILE A 102 -3.03 -0.55 -22.99
N LEU A 103 -2.61 -1.73 -22.52
CA LEU A 103 -2.54 -2.10 -21.10
C LEU A 103 -1.14 -1.95 -20.50
N SER A 104 -0.15 -1.46 -21.27
CA SER A 104 1.17 -1.16 -20.72
C SER A 104 1.13 -0.02 -19.71
N ASN A 105 2.07 0.01 -18.76
CA ASN A 105 2.17 1.10 -17.78
C ASN A 105 2.22 2.48 -18.46
N VAL A 106 2.94 2.61 -19.57
CA VAL A 106 3.04 3.85 -20.35
C VAL A 106 1.69 4.27 -20.92
N ALA A 107 0.95 3.35 -21.55
CA ALA A 107 -0.34 3.67 -22.15
C ALA A 107 -1.40 4.01 -21.08
N LEU A 108 -1.38 3.29 -19.95
CA LEU A 108 -2.27 3.56 -18.82
C LEU A 108 -1.97 4.90 -18.16
N ARG A 109 -0.69 5.21 -17.91
CA ARG A 109 -0.23 6.52 -17.43
C ARG A 109 -0.73 7.65 -18.32
N ASP A 110 -0.49 7.55 -19.62
CA ASP A 110 -0.91 8.57 -20.59
C ASP A 110 -2.43 8.75 -20.59
N GLY A 111 -3.20 7.67 -20.41
CA GLY A 111 -4.65 7.71 -20.30
C GLY A 111 -5.13 8.41 -19.04
N VAL A 112 -4.60 8.01 -17.88
CA VAL A 112 -4.93 8.61 -16.58
C VAL A 112 -4.58 10.09 -16.55
N GLN A 113 -3.37 10.47 -16.98
CA GLN A 113 -2.96 11.88 -17.03
C GLN A 113 -3.90 12.70 -17.91
N LYS A 114 -4.34 12.17 -19.06
CA LYS A 114 -5.33 12.86 -19.91
C LYS A 114 -6.69 13.04 -19.22
N ILE A 115 -7.13 12.08 -18.40
CA ILE A 115 -8.37 12.22 -17.62
C ILE A 115 -8.18 13.32 -16.56
N LEU A 116 -7.10 13.25 -15.79
CA LEU A 116 -6.80 14.23 -14.73
C LEU A 116 -6.62 15.66 -15.24
N LEU A 117 -6.21 15.84 -16.50
CA LEU A 117 -6.13 17.15 -17.17
C LEU A 117 -7.48 17.67 -17.69
N ARG A 118 -8.47 16.79 -17.94
CA ARG A 118 -9.79 17.20 -18.47
C ARG A 118 -10.69 17.84 -17.43
N ASP A 119 -10.49 17.49 -16.16
CA ASP A 119 -11.26 18.03 -15.03
C ASP A 119 -10.67 19.36 -14.50
N GLU A 120 -9.78 19.99 -15.28
CA GLU A 120 -9.24 21.31 -15.01
C GLU A 120 -10.32 22.40 -15.08
N ASN A 121 -10.62 22.99 -13.92
CA ASN A 121 -11.28 24.28 -13.80
C ASN A 121 -10.31 25.25 -13.08
N GLU A 122 -10.34 26.54 -13.44
CA GLU A 122 -9.44 27.63 -12.97
C GLU A 122 -9.23 27.75 -11.44
N GLN A 123 -10.02 27.05 -10.63
CA GLN A 123 -10.04 27.19 -9.16
C GLN A 123 -9.36 26.04 -8.41
N ASN A 124 -9.02 24.92 -9.06
CA ASN A 124 -8.31 23.80 -8.44
C ASN A 124 -6.97 23.56 -9.16
N PRO A 125 -5.84 23.36 -8.44
CA PRO A 125 -4.59 22.95 -9.08
C PRO A 125 -4.84 21.65 -9.86
N PRO A 126 -4.20 21.47 -11.03
CA PRO A 126 -4.51 20.34 -11.89
C PRO A 126 -4.17 19.03 -11.16
N PHE A 127 -5.13 18.11 -11.08
CA PHE A 127 -4.94 16.82 -10.41
C PHE A 127 -3.81 15.98 -11.03
N SER A 128 -3.41 16.32 -12.26
CA SER A 128 -2.23 15.78 -12.92
C SER A 128 -0.93 16.01 -12.13
N LEU A 129 -0.85 17.06 -11.30
CA LEU A 129 0.30 17.30 -10.41
C LEU A 129 0.40 16.29 -9.27
N PHE A 130 -0.67 15.56 -8.97
CA PHE A 130 -0.67 14.53 -7.92
C PHE A 130 -0.31 13.15 -8.46
N TYR A 131 -0.33 12.95 -9.78
CA TYR A 131 -0.01 11.65 -10.38
C TYR A 131 1.39 11.15 -10.00
N ASP A 132 2.43 11.95 -10.27
CA ASP A 132 3.81 11.53 -9.97
C ASP A 132 4.03 11.34 -8.45
N PRO A 133 3.57 12.26 -7.57
CA PRO A 133 3.62 12.07 -6.12
C PRO A 133 2.96 10.80 -5.60
N THR A 134 1.84 10.33 -6.19
CA THR A 134 1.19 9.07 -5.79
C THR A 134 2.14 7.87 -5.86
N PHE A 135 3.07 7.88 -6.81
CA PHE A 135 4.04 6.79 -7.00
C PHE A 135 5.42 7.14 -6.45
N MET A 136 5.60 8.27 -5.77
CA MET A 136 6.89 8.59 -5.18
C MET A 136 7.15 7.68 -3.97
N PRO A 137 8.35 7.07 -3.89
CA PRO A 137 8.80 6.43 -2.67
C PRO A 137 8.70 7.37 -1.47
N GLU A 138 7.82 7.05 -0.53
CA GLU A 138 7.74 7.74 0.76
C GLU A 138 8.51 6.98 1.85
N GLY A 139 8.99 7.64 2.90
CA GLY A 139 9.71 7.03 4.04
C GLY A 139 11.25 7.15 3.99
N ARG A 140 11.88 7.35 5.16
CA ARG A 140 13.33 7.67 5.31
C ARG A 140 14.24 6.43 5.28
N ASP A 141 13.70 5.30 5.68
CA ASP A 141 14.23 3.94 5.61
C ASP A 141 14.30 3.41 4.17
N ARG A 142 13.30 3.73 3.35
CA ARG A 142 13.09 3.17 2.00
C ARG A 142 14.12 3.64 0.97
N GLN A 143 14.80 4.76 1.25
CA GLN A 143 15.92 5.26 0.46
C GLN A 143 17.27 4.60 0.81
N LYS A 144 17.37 3.89 1.95
CA LYS A 144 18.67 3.41 2.46
C LYS A 144 19.10 2.07 1.89
N ASN A 145 18.17 1.13 1.68
CA ASN A 145 18.47 -0.18 1.07
C ASN A 145 18.05 -0.25 -0.41
N GLY A 146 17.28 0.73 -0.91
CA GLY A 146 16.84 0.83 -2.30
C GLY A 146 15.72 -0.14 -2.69
N SER A 147 15.09 -0.80 -1.72
CA SER A 147 14.07 -1.81 -1.98
C SER A 147 12.99 -1.86 -0.91
N TYR A 148 11.75 -2.14 -1.30
CA TYR A 148 10.67 -2.48 -0.39
C TYR A 148 10.67 -3.96 -0.04
N ASP A 149 10.46 -4.24 1.24
CA ASP A 149 10.08 -5.56 1.73
C ASP A 149 8.56 -5.72 1.92
N ALA A 150 8.15 -6.90 2.35
CA ALA A 150 6.75 -7.24 2.53
C ALA A 150 6.03 -6.41 3.62
N GLU A 151 6.75 -5.97 4.66
CA GLU A 151 6.17 -5.12 5.71
C GLU A 151 5.90 -3.71 5.16
N GLU A 152 6.86 -3.17 4.42
CA GLU A 152 6.75 -1.86 3.78
C GLU A 152 5.66 -1.82 2.70
N LEU A 153 5.50 -2.91 1.95
CA LEU A 153 4.44 -3.04 0.94
C LEU A 153 3.07 -3.34 1.57
N GLY A 154 3.04 -4.06 2.69
CA GLY A 154 1.81 -4.54 3.32
C GLY A 154 1.26 -5.83 2.69
N VAL A 155 2.10 -6.54 1.94
CA VAL A 155 1.79 -7.82 1.29
C VAL A 155 3.03 -8.73 1.32
N GLY A 156 2.84 -10.01 1.65
CA GLY A 156 3.87 -11.04 1.74
C GLY A 156 4.04 -11.91 0.48
N ASN A 157 3.14 -11.81 -0.50
CA ASN A 157 3.23 -12.55 -1.77
C ASN A 157 4.31 -11.99 -2.71
N LEU A 158 4.77 -10.76 -2.46
CA LEU A 158 5.85 -10.13 -3.19
C LEU A 158 7.18 -10.44 -2.52
N GLY A 159 8.19 -10.78 -3.33
CA GLY A 159 9.58 -10.74 -2.86
C GLY A 159 10.04 -9.30 -2.63
N THR A 160 11.35 -9.09 -2.57
CA THR A 160 11.93 -7.73 -2.52
C THR A 160 11.61 -6.96 -3.81
N VAL A 161 11.06 -5.75 -3.67
CA VAL A 161 10.68 -4.86 -4.77
C VAL A 161 11.63 -3.66 -4.84
N SER A 162 12.01 -3.17 -6.02
CA SER A 162 12.84 -1.95 -6.10
C SER A 162 12.07 -0.70 -5.68
N ALA A 163 12.66 0.16 -4.85
CA ALA A 163 12.02 1.37 -4.33
C ALA A 163 12.04 2.51 -5.38
N THR A 164 11.22 2.37 -6.42
CA THR A 164 11.16 3.27 -7.59
C THR A 164 9.72 3.57 -7.98
N ASN A 165 9.48 4.73 -8.59
CA ASN A 165 8.16 5.12 -9.09
C ASN A 165 7.62 4.08 -10.07
N GLU A 166 8.48 3.55 -10.94
CA GLU A 166 8.12 2.54 -11.94
C GLU A 166 7.64 1.25 -11.29
N SER A 167 8.24 0.83 -10.17
CA SER A 167 7.83 -0.39 -9.47
C SER A 167 6.47 -0.21 -8.81
N LEU A 168 6.24 0.92 -8.13
CA LEU A 168 4.95 1.21 -7.48
C LEU A 168 3.84 1.40 -8.51
N GLU A 169 4.09 2.12 -9.60
CA GLU A 169 3.13 2.31 -10.67
C GLU A 169 2.78 0.97 -11.35
N SER A 170 3.79 0.12 -11.60
CA SER A 170 3.57 -1.20 -12.17
C SER A 170 2.79 -2.12 -11.24
N LEU A 171 3.02 -2.05 -9.93
CA LEU A 171 2.23 -2.79 -8.93
C LEU A 171 0.80 -2.26 -8.86
N PHE A 172 0.61 -0.95 -8.87
CA PHE A 172 -0.70 -0.33 -8.86
C PHE A 172 -1.53 -0.76 -10.08
N TYR A 173 -1.02 -0.56 -11.30
CA TYR A 173 -1.75 -0.94 -12.50
C TYR A 173 -1.93 -2.45 -12.66
N GLY A 174 -0.91 -3.24 -12.31
CA GLY A 174 -1.03 -4.70 -12.35
C GLY A 174 -2.11 -5.22 -11.41
N SER A 175 -2.19 -4.62 -10.20
CA SER A 175 -3.22 -4.94 -9.22
C SER A 175 -4.62 -4.56 -9.71
N LEU A 176 -4.79 -3.37 -10.29
CA LEU A 176 -6.08 -2.95 -10.88
C LEU A 176 -6.51 -3.87 -12.03
N ILE A 177 -5.57 -4.28 -12.90
CA ILE A 177 -5.86 -5.22 -14.00
C ILE A 177 -6.31 -6.57 -13.44
N ASN A 178 -5.61 -7.12 -12.45
CA ASN A 178 -5.97 -8.40 -11.85
C ASN A 178 -7.33 -8.34 -11.14
N MET A 179 -7.59 -7.24 -10.43
CA MET A 179 -8.84 -6.94 -9.77
C MET A 179 -10.01 -6.92 -10.76
N PHE A 180 -9.90 -6.16 -11.85
CA PHE A 180 -10.95 -6.12 -12.88
C PHE A 180 -11.06 -7.41 -13.69
N SER A 181 -9.98 -8.20 -13.79
CA SER A 181 -10.03 -9.52 -14.41
C SER A 181 -10.81 -10.54 -13.57
N ALA A 182 -10.97 -10.29 -12.26
CA ALA A 182 -11.79 -11.14 -11.39
C ALA A 182 -13.29 -10.80 -11.44
N ILE A 183 -13.64 -9.57 -11.85
CA ILE A 183 -15.02 -9.05 -11.86
C ILE A 183 -15.67 -9.28 -13.22
N ASP A 184 -16.84 -9.93 -13.24
CA ASP A 184 -17.62 -10.13 -14.47
C ASP A 184 -18.54 -8.95 -14.84
N GLU A 185 -19.18 -8.98 -16.02
CA GLU A 185 -20.03 -7.87 -16.46
C GLU A 185 -21.28 -7.66 -15.58
N SER A 186 -21.89 -8.74 -15.08
CA SER A 186 -23.03 -8.64 -14.16
C SER A 186 -22.60 -8.04 -12.83
N GLU A 187 -21.48 -8.50 -12.28
CA GLU A 187 -20.89 -7.99 -11.04
C GLU A 187 -20.49 -6.53 -11.19
N TRP A 188 -19.81 -6.16 -12.27
CA TRP A 188 -19.42 -4.79 -12.58
C TRP A 188 -20.63 -3.85 -12.64
N ASN A 189 -21.72 -4.28 -13.29
CA ASN A 189 -22.97 -3.50 -13.35
C ASN A 189 -23.60 -3.32 -11.96
N GLN A 190 -23.51 -4.32 -11.08
CA GLN A 190 -23.99 -4.21 -9.70
C GLN A 190 -23.10 -3.29 -8.86
N ILE A 191 -21.79 -3.45 -8.94
CA ILE A 191 -20.79 -2.63 -8.23
C ILE A 191 -20.95 -1.16 -8.61
N THR A 192 -21.05 -0.85 -9.90
CA THR A 192 -21.20 0.53 -10.38
C THR A 192 -22.55 1.14 -10.01
N ALA A 193 -23.64 0.37 -10.03
CA ALA A 193 -24.94 0.84 -9.56
C ALA A 193 -24.90 1.18 -8.06
N LEU A 194 -24.31 0.31 -7.24
CA LEU A 194 -24.20 0.51 -5.79
C LEU A 194 -23.23 1.64 -5.41
N ARG A 195 -22.14 1.85 -6.16
CA ARG A 195 -21.19 2.97 -5.93
C ARG A 195 -21.87 4.34 -5.97
N THR A 196 -23.00 4.47 -6.68
CA THR A 196 -23.75 5.72 -6.80
C THR A 196 -24.89 5.87 -5.79
N ALA A 197 -25.18 4.83 -5.00
CA ALA A 197 -26.20 4.87 -3.96
C ALA A 197 -25.53 5.23 -2.62
N ASP A 198 -25.89 6.38 -2.04
CA ASP A 198 -25.35 6.95 -0.80
C ASP A 198 -25.47 6.06 0.47
N ASP A 199 -26.04 4.85 0.38
CA ASP A 199 -26.57 4.08 1.52
C ASP A 199 -26.11 2.60 1.60
N SER A 200 -25.05 2.15 0.90
CA SER A 200 -24.59 0.75 1.05
C SER A 200 -23.10 0.61 1.31
N THR A 201 -22.71 0.40 2.58
CA THR A 201 -21.34 0.01 2.95
C THR A 201 -21.21 -1.51 3.09
N GLU A 202 -22.04 -2.19 3.89
CA GLU A 202 -21.91 -3.65 4.08
C GLU A 202 -22.25 -4.47 2.82
N GLY A 203 -23.36 -4.14 2.12
CA GLY A 203 -23.75 -4.84 0.90
C GLY A 203 -22.78 -4.62 -0.26
N TYR A 204 -22.16 -3.44 -0.31
CA TYR A 204 -21.17 -3.08 -1.32
C TYR A 204 -19.83 -3.79 -1.08
N TYR A 205 -19.29 -3.73 0.15
CA TYR A 205 -18.03 -4.41 0.48
C TYR A 205 -18.15 -5.93 0.39
N GLY A 206 -19.29 -6.51 0.80
CA GLY A 206 -19.56 -7.94 0.65
C GLY A 206 -19.62 -8.38 -0.82
N LEU A 207 -20.18 -7.56 -1.71
CA LEU A 207 -20.17 -7.80 -3.14
C LEU A 207 -18.76 -7.74 -3.71
N LEU A 208 -17.99 -6.69 -3.39
CA LEU A 208 -16.59 -6.57 -3.83
C LEU A 208 -15.76 -7.79 -3.41
N LEU A 209 -15.85 -8.19 -2.13
CA LEU A 209 -15.13 -9.35 -1.63
C LEU A 209 -15.52 -10.64 -2.38
N THR A 210 -16.81 -10.86 -2.61
CA THR A 210 -17.29 -12.07 -3.29
C THR A 210 -16.82 -12.12 -4.75
N SER A 211 -16.93 -11.00 -5.47
CA SER A 211 -16.54 -10.90 -6.87
C SER A 211 -15.03 -11.05 -7.06
N LEU A 212 -14.22 -10.44 -6.18
CA LEU A 212 -12.77 -10.56 -6.25
C LEU A 212 -12.25 -11.97 -5.89
N GLN A 213 -13.02 -12.76 -5.13
CA GLN A 213 -12.66 -14.14 -4.78
C GLN A 213 -13.05 -15.17 -5.84
N SER A 214 -13.97 -14.83 -6.76
CA SER A 214 -14.61 -15.79 -7.67
C SER A 214 -14.42 -15.38 -9.13
N PRO A 215 -13.19 -15.43 -9.68
CA PRO A 215 -12.94 -15.00 -11.05
C PRO A 215 -13.82 -15.79 -12.04
N SER A 216 -14.68 -15.06 -12.77
CA SER A 216 -15.54 -15.66 -13.78
C SER A 216 -14.77 -16.01 -15.06
N SER A 217 -15.42 -16.73 -15.98
CA SER A 217 -14.86 -17.06 -17.29
C SER A 217 -14.89 -15.91 -18.31
N MET A 218 -15.39 -14.74 -17.93
CA MET A 218 -15.51 -13.60 -18.84
C MET A 218 -14.19 -12.85 -18.97
N VAL A 219 -13.75 -12.63 -20.21
CA VAL A 219 -12.52 -11.88 -20.52
C VAL A 219 -12.93 -10.55 -21.15
N TRP A 220 -12.67 -9.45 -20.43
CA TRP A 220 -12.82 -8.10 -20.96
C TRP A 220 -11.93 -7.88 -22.19
N SER A 221 -12.37 -7.07 -23.15
CA SER A 221 -11.45 -6.60 -24.19
C SER A 221 -10.38 -5.70 -23.58
N ASP A 222 -9.19 -5.65 -24.18
CA ASP A 222 -8.09 -4.82 -23.69
C ASP A 222 -8.49 -3.34 -23.63
N GLU A 223 -9.32 -2.86 -24.57
CA GLU A 223 -9.84 -1.49 -24.56
C GLU A 223 -10.76 -1.25 -23.37
N LYS A 224 -11.68 -2.19 -23.08
CA LYS A 224 -12.60 -2.05 -21.95
C LYS A 224 -11.86 -2.15 -20.63
N MET A 225 -10.90 -3.05 -20.51
CA MET A 225 -10.01 -3.18 -19.36
C MET A 225 -9.21 -1.89 -19.14
N ALA A 226 -8.63 -1.33 -20.20
CA ALA A 226 -7.88 -0.08 -20.12
C ALA A 226 -8.76 1.07 -19.62
N MET A 227 -9.99 1.19 -20.12
CA MET A 227 -10.94 2.19 -19.63
C MET A 227 -11.24 2.02 -18.14
N MET A 228 -11.54 0.80 -17.69
CA MET A 228 -11.87 0.54 -16.28
C MET A 228 -10.69 0.84 -15.35
N VAL A 229 -9.48 0.43 -15.74
CA VAL A 229 -8.25 0.72 -15.00
C VAL A 229 -7.97 2.23 -14.94
N GLN A 230 -8.14 2.95 -16.05
CA GLN A 230 -7.91 4.39 -16.12
C GLN A 230 -8.93 5.19 -15.30
N ASP A 231 -10.21 4.80 -15.36
CA ASP A 231 -11.28 5.44 -14.59
C ASP A 231 -11.09 5.24 -13.08
N GLU A 232 -10.71 4.04 -12.64
CA GLU A 232 -10.47 3.78 -11.22
C GLU A 232 -9.19 4.46 -10.72
N ALA A 233 -8.10 4.40 -11.49
CA ALA A 233 -6.86 5.07 -11.15
C ALA A 233 -7.03 6.59 -11.02
N SER A 234 -7.73 7.21 -11.96
CA SER A 234 -8.03 8.65 -11.91
C SER A 234 -8.92 9.00 -10.72
N TYR A 235 -9.96 8.19 -10.44
CA TYR A 235 -10.81 8.36 -9.26
C TYR A 235 -10.00 8.32 -7.95
N ILE A 236 -9.12 7.32 -7.78
CA ILE A 236 -8.28 7.20 -6.58
C ILE A 236 -7.40 8.43 -6.40
N ILE A 237 -6.71 8.86 -7.46
CA ILE A 237 -5.79 10.00 -7.42
C ILE A 237 -6.54 11.30 -7.13
N GLU A 238 -7.66 11.55 -7.82
CA GLU A 238 -8.45 12.78 -7.69
C GLU A 238 -9.08 12.90 -6.30
N LYS A 239 -9.65 11.82 -5.77
CA LYS A 239 -10.43 11.86 -4.51
C LYS A 239 -9.58 11.71 -3.26
N HIS A 240 -8.47 10.99 -3.33
CA HIS A 240 -7.76 10.54 -2.12
C HIS A 240 -6.30 10.97 -2.04
N TRP A 241 -5.70 11.50 -3.12
CA TRP A 241 -4.31 11.94 -3.13
C TRP A 241 -4.16 13.46 -3.18
N THR A 242 -4.89 14.15 -2.29
CA THR A 242 -4.76 15.61 -2.09
C THR A 242 -3.75 15.94 -0.99
N HIS A 243 -3.05 17.08 -1.11
CA HIS A 243 -2.01 17.50 -0.16
C HIS A 243 -2.52 17.53 1.29
N GLY A 244 -1.91 16.75 2.17
CA GLY A 244 -2.07 16.85 3.62
C GLY A 244 -2.81 15.69 4.29
N GLU A 245 -3.29 14.68 3.54
CA GLU A 245 -3.84 13.47 4.14
C GLU A 245 -2.75 12.52 4.63
N VAL A 246 -3.03 11.82 5.74
CA VAL A 246 -2.11 10.87 6.37
C VAL A 246 -1.99 9.65 5.46
N LEU A 247 -0.86 9.52 4.76
CA LEU A 247 -0.38 8.33 4.03
C LEU A 247 -1.40 7.18 4.05
N VAL A 248 -2.19 7.05 3.01
CA VAL A 248 -3.03 5.86 2.82
C VAL A 248 -2.28 5.01 1.79
N GLY A 249 -2.30 3.69 1.91
CA GLY A 249 -1.67 2.82 0.91
C GLY A 249 -2.30 3.08 -0.46
N ILE A 250 -1.50 3.09 -1.53
CA ILE A 250 -1.97 3.50 -2.87
C ILE A 250 -3.15 2.65 -3.38
N LEU A 251 -3.37 1.45 -2.82
CA LEU A 251 -4.48 0.55 -3.15
C LEU A 251 -5.60 0.50 -2.10
N ASP A 252 -5.47 1.15 -0.94
CA ASP A 252 -6.49 1.07 0.14
C ASP A 252 -7.87 1.61 -0.29
N HIS A 253 -7.88 2.57 -1.23
CA HIS A 253 -9.12 3.14 -1.78
C HIS A 253 -9.57 2.51 -3.10
N SER A 254 -8.80 1.55 -3.62
CA SER A 254 -9.27 0.72 -4.73
C SER A 254 -10.33 -0.27 -4.25
N PHE A 255 -11.05 -0.91 -5.16
CA PHE A 255 -12.00 -1.97 -4.78
C PHE A 255 -11.36 -3.10 -3.99
N LEU A 256 -10.06 -3.37 -4.21
CA LEU A 256 -9.31 -4.33 -3.41
C LEU A 256 -9.22 -3.92 -1.93
N GLY A 257 -8.83 -2.67 -1.66
CA GLY A 257 -8.76 -2.14 -0.31
C GLY A 257 -10.14 -2.06 0.35
N LEU A 258 -11.13 -1.56 -0.38
CA LEU A 258 -12.52 -1.44 0.09
C LEU A 258 -13.16 -2.80 0.41
N ALA A 259 -12.83 -3.87 -0.31
CA ALA A 259 -13.32 -5.22 -0.03
C ALA A 259 -12.87 -5.78 1.33
N THR A 260 -11.88 -5.14 1.96
CA THR A 260 -11.21 -5.62 3.19
C THR A 260 -11.18 -4.57 4.31
N ALA A 261 -11.91 -3.47 4.12
CA ALA A 261 -12.00 -2.32 5.03
C ALA A 261 -12.94 -2.57 6.23
#